data_AF-A0A2D7XIG6-F1
#
_entry.id   AF-A0A2D7XIG6-F1
#
_cell.length_a   1.000
_cell.length_b   1.000
_cell.length_c   1.000
_cell.angle_alpha   90.00
_cell.angle_beta   90.00
_cell.angle_gamma   90.00
#
_symmetry.space_group_name_H-M   'P 1'
#
loop_
_entity.id
_entity.type
_entity.pdbx_description
1 polymer ?
#
loop_
_entity_poly.entity_id
_entity_poly.type
_entity_poly.pdbx_seq_one_letter_code
_entity_poly.pdbx_strand_id
1 'polypeptide(L)'
;MIGIKMSSWKLNGKTALVLGENEISDAIKDFLADEKVIITTKPNQGLDILITVPNQLNSVDQADLAITDEEWQRSMNDLFE
;
A
#
# COMPACT_ATOMS: atom_id res chain seq x y z
N MET A 1 12.54 19.97 -19.61
CA MET A 1 11.50 19.23 -18.86
C MET A 1 11.84 17.76 -18.89
N ILE A 2 12.37 17.21 -17.79
CA ILE A 2 12.62 15.77 -17.69
C ILE A 2 11.27 15.18 -17.26
N GLY A 3 10.51 14.68 -18.22
CA GLY A 3 9.31 13.90 -17.92
C GLY A 3 9.76 12.57 -17.31
N ILE A 4 9.60 12.41 -16.00
CA ILE A 4 9.69 11.11 -15.36
C ILE A 4 8.60 10.27 -16.00
N LYS A 5 9.01 9.36 -16.89
CA LYS A 5 8.12 8.41 -17.54
C LYS A 5 7.70 7.44 -16.44
N MET A 6 6.62 7.76 -15.71
CA MET A 6 6.08 6.85 -14.70
C MET A 6 5.74 5.55 -15.42
N SER A 7 6.42 4.47 -15.03
CA SER A 7 6.14 3.13 -15.52
C SER A 7 4.68 2.85 -15.23
N SER A 8 3.84 2.69 -16.26
CA SER A 8 2.43 2.35 -16.03
C SER A 8 2.37 0.97 -15.41
N TRP A 9 1.72 0.87 -14.25
CA TRP A 9 1.58 -0.39 -13.51
C TRP A 9 0.50 -1.30 -14.12
N LYS A 10 -0.10 -0.89 -15.25
CA LYS A 10 -1.13 -1.64 -16.00
C LYS A 10 -2.32 -2.00 -15.09
N LEU A 11 -2.73 -1.09 -14.21
CA LEU A 11 -3.81 -1.32 -13.25
C LEU A 11 -5.20 -0.95 -13.81
N ASN A 12 -5.26 -0.50 -15.06
CA ASN A 12 -6.51 -0.12 -15.73
C ASN A 12 -7.60 -1.18 -15.58
N GLY A 13 -8.76 -0.76 -15.08
CA GLY A 13 -9.95 -1.59 -14.89
C GLY A 13 -9.94 -2.44 -13.62
N LYS A 14 -8.88 -2.39 -12.80
CA LYS A 14 -8.87 -3.01 -11.46
C LYS A 14 -9.70 -2.21 -10.48
N THR A 15 -10.17 -2.87 -9.43
CA THR A 15 -10.89 -2.21 -8.33
C THR A 15 -9.99 -2.04 -7.11
N ALA A 16 -9.92 -0.84 -6.57
CA ALA A 16 -9.13 -0.55 -5.37
C ALA A 16 -9.98 0.07 -4.24
N LEU A 17 -9.64 -0.25 -3.01
CA LEU A 17 -10.19 0.33 -1.79
C LEU A 17 -9.03 0.97 -1.03
N VAL A 18 -9.07 2.29 -0.89
CA VAL A 18 -8.10 3.06 -0.12
C VAL A 18 -8.75 3.50 1.18
N LEU A 19 -8.35 2.88 2.28
CA LEU A 19 -8.77 3.21 3.63
C LEU A 19 -7.78 4.21 4.22
N GLY A 20 -8.26 5.37 4.66
CA GLY A 20 -7.45 6.45 5.18
C GLY A 20 -8.12 7.79 4.94
N GLU A 21 -7.95 8.70 5.89
CA GLU A 21 -8.50 10.06 5.90
C GLU A 21 -7.34 11.05 6.11
N ASN A 22 -6.36 11.00 5.20
CA ASN A 22 -5.21 11.91 5.20
C ASN A 22 -4.72 12.22 3.77
N GLU A 23 -3.83 13.20 3.66
CA GLU A 23 -3.30 13.68 2.37
C GLU A 23 -2.60 12.57 1.56
N ILE A 24 -2.00 11.57 2.22
CA ILE A 24 -1.37 10.42 1.57
C ILE A 24 -2.43 9.53 0.91
N SER A 25 -3.53 9.26 1.62
CA SER A 25 -4.64 8.47 1.10
C SER A 25 -5.28 9.14 -0.11
N ASP A 26 -5.32 10.47 -0.14
CA ASP A 26 -5.87 11.24 -1.25
C ASP A 26 -4.91 11.23 -2.44
N ALA A 27 -3.60 11.43 -2.23
CA ALA A 27 -2.60 11.29 -3.28
C ALA A 27 -2.58 9.90 -3.93
N ILE A 28 -2.81 8.84 -3.14
CA ILE A 28 -2.91 7.47 -3.65
C ILE A 28 -4.18 7.30 -4.50
N LYS A 29 -5.32 7.84 -4.06
CA LYS A 29 -6.57 7.79 -4.85
C LYS A 29 -6.39 8.51 -6.18
N ASP A 30 -5.74 9.68 -6.18
CA ASP A 30 -5.47 10.46 -7.39
C ASP A 30 -4.58 9.69 -8.37
N PHE A 31 -3.48 9.11 -7.89
CA PHE A 31 -2.60 8.29 -8.72
C PHE A 31 -3.30 7.07 -9.32
N LEU A 32 -4.11 6.37 -8.52
CA LEU A 32 -4.87 5.22 -9.00
C LEU A 32 -5.95 5.63 -10.01
N ALA A 33 -6.57 6.79 -9.82
CA ALA A 33 -7.52 7.35 -10.78
C ALA A 33 -6.86 7.66 -12.13
N ASP A 34 -5.63 8.20 -12.13
CA ASP A 34 -4.83 8.44 -13.33
C ASP A 34 -4.53 7.15 -14.10
N GLU A 35 -4.32 6.03 -13.38
CA GLU A 35 -4.16 4.67 -13.95
C GLU A 35 -5.49 4.00 -14.36
N LYS A 36 -6.63 4.71 -14.27
CA LYS A 36 -7.99 4.19 -14.56
C LYS A 36 -8.40 3.03 -13.67
N VAL A 37 -7.97 3.03 -12.41
CA VAL A 37 -8.42 2.11 -11.38
C VAL A 37 -9.79 2.58 -10.84
N ILE A 38 -10.69 1.64 -10.61
CA ILE A 38 -12.02 1.89 -10.06
C ILE A 38 -11.89 1.97 -8.53
N ILE A 39 -12.00 3.17 -7.97
CA ILE A 39 -11.96 3.36 -6.51
C ILE A 39 -13.35 3.06 -5.92
N THR A 40 -13.40 2.12 -4.98
CA THR A 40 -14.60 1.80 -4.19
C THR A 40 -14.45 2.31 -2.76
N THR A 41 -15.57 2.62 -2.12
CA THR A 41 -15.65 3.01 -0.70
C THR A 41 -16.04 1.86 0.22
N LYS A 42 -16.38 0.70 -0.36
CA LYS A 42 -16.79 -0.50 0.38
C LYS A 42 -16.00 -1.72 -0.08
N PRO A 43 -15.61 -2.61 0.86
CA PRO A 43 -15.07 -3.90 0.48
C PRO A 43 -16.15 -4.69 -0.29
N ASN A 44 -15.78 -5.21 -1.45
CA ASN A 44 -16.61 -6.05 -2.29
C ASN A 44 -15.81 -7.27 -2.75
N GLN A 45 -16.49 -8.32 -3.22
CA GLN A 45 -15.81 -9.54 -3.69
C GLN A 45 -15.00 -9.35 -4.98
N GLY A 46 -15.12 -8.18 -5.65
CA GLY A 46 -14.37 -7.82 -6.86
C GLY A 46 -13.19 -6.88 -6.59
N LEU A 47 -12.73 -6.79 -5.34
CA LEU A 47 -11.64 -5.91 -4.93
C LEU A 47 -10.28 -6.52 -5.32
N ASP A 48 -9.54 -5.86 -6.20
CA ASP A 48 -8.18 -6.28 -6.60
C ASP A 48 -7.10 -5.75 -5.67
N ILE A 49 -7.30 -4.55 -5.11
CA ILE A 49 -6.26 -3.80 -4.40
C ILE A 49 -6.84 -3.24 -3.10
N LEU A 50 -6.23 -3.56 -1.96
CA LEU A 50 -6.55 -2.97 -0.67
C LEU A 50 -5.34 -2.17 -0.17
N ILE A 51 -5.55 -0.88 0.07
CA ILE A 51 -4.52 0.00 0.64
C ILE A 51 -5.08 0.60 1.92
N THR A 52 -4.39 0.38 3.03
CA THR A 52 -4.73 1.00 4.32
C THR A 52 -3.64 1.98 4.68
N VAL A 53 -3.99 3.25 4.72
CA VAL A 53 -3.14 4.35 5.15
C VAL A 53 -3.53 4.72 6.58
N PRO A 54 -2.62 4.57 7.56
CA PRO A 54 -2.91 4.93 8.93
C PRO A 54 -3.13 6.46 9.06
N ASN A 55 -4.23 6.86 9.70
CA ASN A 55 -4.58 8.27 9.91
C ASN A 55 -3.61 9.00 10.85
N GLN A 56 -2.97 8.24 11.73
CA GLN A 56 -1.83 8.71 12.49
C GLN A 56 -0.61 8.00 11.92
N LEU A 57 0.23 8.74 11.20
CA LEU A 57 1.66 8.47 11.26
C LEU A 57 2.00 8.70 12.72
N ASN A 58 1.90 7.67 13.55
CA ASN A 58 2.48 7.73 14.88
C ASN A 58 3.91 8.21 14.63
N SER A 59 4.22 9.44 15.06
CA SER A 59 5.60 9.85 15.28
C SER A 59 6.20 8.68 15.99
N VAL A 60 7.14 8.03 15.31
CA VAL A 60 7.78 6.78 15.67
C VAL A 60 8.07 6.79 17.18
N ASP A 61 7.13 6.32 18.00
CA ASP A 61 7.53 5.29 18.94
C ASP A 61 7.90 4.17 17.99
N GLN A 62 9.19 4.14 17.70
CA GLN A 62 9.91 2.94 17.37
C GLN A 62 9.50 2.02 18.53
N ALA A 63 8.37 1.32 18.35
CA ALA A 63 8.34 -0.05 18.77
C ALA A 63 9.57 -0.59 18.07
N ASP A 64 10.65 -0.67 18.84
CA ASP A 64 11.75 -1.57 18.58
C ASP A 64 11.05 -2.89 18.28
N LEU A 65 10.74 -3.10 17.00
CA LEU A 65 10.76 -4.40 16.38
C LEU A 65 12.24 -4.78 16.39
N ALA A 66 12.81 -4.92 17.59
CA ALA A 66 14.11 -5.51 17.84
C ALA A 66 13.96 -7.02 17.61
N ILE A 67 13.49 -7.38 16.41
CA ILE A 67 13.83 -8.64 15.82
C ILE A 67 15.25 -8.40 15.31
N THR A 68 16.20 -8.97 16.01
CA THR A 68 17.59 -8.98 15.55
C THR A 68 17.66 -9.67 14.19
N ASP A 69 18.67 -9.34 13.38
CA ASP A 69 18.84 -9.96 12.05
C ASP A 69 18.83 -11.51 12.11
N GLU A 70 19.31 -12.07 13.22
CA GLU A 70 19.30 -13.52 13.49
C GLU A 70 17.88 -14.08 13.69
N GLU A 71 17.01 -13.36 14.41
CA GLU A 71 15.62 -13.78 14.63
C GLU A 71 14.80 -13.67 13.35
N TRP A 72 15.06 -12.66 12.52
CA TRP A 72 14.43 -12.52 11.21
C TRP A 72 14.83 -13.67 10.27
N GLN A 73 16.13 -14.00 10.21
CA GLN A 73 16.61 -15.10 9.38
C GLN A 73 16.06 -16.45 9.83
N ARG A 74 15.97 -16.70 11.14
CA ARG A 74 15.39 -17.95 11.67
C ARG A 74 13.91 -18.06 11.30
N SER A 75 13.11 -17.00 11.50
CA SER A 75 11.69 -17.02 11.11
C SER A 75 11.50 -17.20 9.61
N MET A 76 12.38 -16.66 8.77
CA MET A 76 12.31 -16.87 7.33
C MET A 76 12.69 -18.30 6.94
N ASN A 77 13.69 -18.92 7.56
CA ASN A 77 14.05 -20.30 7.27
C ASN A 77 12.96 -21.30 7.69
N ASP A 78 12.34 -21.11 8.85
CA ASP A 78 11.25 -21.96 9.35
C ASP A 78 10.00 -21.94 8.45
N LEU A 79 9.84 -20.91 7.61
CA LEU A 79 8.72 -20.80 6.66
C LEU A 79 8.95 -21.55 5.34
N PHE A 80 10.18 -21.98 5.07
CA PHE A 80 10.57 -22.65 3.82
C PHE A 80 11.15 -24.06 4.01
N GLU A 81 11.14 -24.61 5.24
CA GLU A 81 11.28 -26.05 5.54
C GLU A 81 9.91 -26.76 5.63
#